data_AF-A0A538Q8Q0-F1
#
_entry.id   AF-A0A538Q8Q0-F1
#
_cell.length_a   1.000
_cell.length_b   1.000
_cell.length_c   1.000
_cell.angle_alpha   90.00
_cell.angle_beta   90.00
_cell.angle_gamma   90.00
#
_symmetry.space_group_name_H-M   'P 1'
#
loop_
_entity.id
_entity.type
_entity.pdbx_description
1 polymer ?
#
loop_
_entity_poly.entity_id
_entity_poly.type
_entity_poly.pdbx_seq_one_letter_code
_entity_poly.pdbx_strand_id
1 'polypeptide(L)'
;MTPDTILRWYRELIAKKYDGTSQREGGRPGTVTSLQRLVVQFATENPSWGCTRIRGALRNLGHELGRNTIKRILIEHGVDPAPKRGKTMPWKTFLKSHFGVIAATDFFTVEVLTFGGLVRYVVWFVIDLESRRVHIAGLIRHPHDAWIQQVARQALPDP
;
A
#
# COMPACT_ATOMS: atom_id res chain seq x y z
N MET A 1 -37.46 29.41 -30.62
CA MET A 1 -36.24 28.66 -30.98
C MET A 1 -35.61 29.32 -32.20
N THR A 2 -34.31 29.59 -32.18
CA THR A 2 -33.60 30.29 -33.26
C THR A 2 -32.97 29.31 -34.25
N PRO A 3 -32.96 29.61 -35.57
CA PRO A 3 -32.36 28.74 -36.61
C PRO A 3 -30.90 28.35 -36.33
N ASP A 4 -30.13 29.23 -35.69
CA ASP A 4 -28.74 28.97 -35.28
C ASP A 4 -28.57 27.78 -34.35
N THR A 5 -29.57 27.50 -33.51
CA THR A 5 -29.52 26.39 -32.55
C THR A 5 -29.54 25.04 -33.30
N ILE A 6 -30.33 24.95 -34.37
CA ILE A 6 -30.43 23.75 -35.20
C ILE A 6 -29.14 23.56 -36.01
N LEU A 7 -28.60 24.64 -36.59
CA LEU A 7 -27.34 24.58 -37.34
C LEU A 7 -26.13 24.26 -36.46
N ARG A 8 -26.15 24.68 -35.18
CA ARG A 8 -25.15 24.29 -34.19
C ARG A 8 -25.22 22.79 -33.90
N TRP A 9 -26.40 22.25 -33.62
CA TRP A 9 -26.58 20.81 -33.38
C TRP A 9 -26.21 19.97 -34.60
N TYR A 10 -26.54 20.42 -35.80
CA TYR A 10 -26.14 19.74 -37.03
C TYR A 10 -24.61 19.66 -37.20
N ARG A 11 -23.89 20.75 -36.90
CA ARG A 11 -22.41 20.78 -36.92
C ARG A 11 -21.79 19.89 -35.85
N GLU A 12 -22.33 19.90 -34.64
CA GLU A 12 -21.89 19.04 -33.53
C GLU A 12 -22.08 17.56 -33.86
N LEU A 13 -23.20 17.19 -34.48
CA LEU A 13 -23.49 15.81 -34.89
C LEU A 13 -22.57 15.34 -36.03
N ILE A 14 -22.27 16.21 -36.99
CA ILE A 14 -21.29 15.91 -38.06
C ILE A 14 -19.90 15.71 -37.46
N ALA A 15 -19.45 16.62 -36.60
CA ALA A 15 -18.13 16.51 -35.96
C ALA A 15 -18.00 15.20 -35.19
N LYS A 16 -19.04 14.81 -34.44
CA LYS A 16 -19.08 13.56 -33.68
C LYS A 16 -19.13 12.31 -34.58
N LYS A 17 -19.78 12.39 -35.74
CA LYS A 17 -19.84 11.27 -36.72
C LYS A 17 -18.48 11.01 -37.38
N TYR A 18 -17.67 12.05 -37.60
CA TYR A 18 -16.34 11.95 -38.21
C TYR A 18 -15.20 12.07 -37.20
N ASP A 19 -15.48 11.97 -35.90
CA ASP A 19 -14.48 11.94 -34.84
C ASP A 19 -13.79 10.58 -34.80
N GLY A 20 -12.78 10.41 -35.65
CA GLY A 20 -11.94 9.22 -35.74
C GLY A 20 -10.87 9.12 -34.64
N THR A 21 -10.94 9.93 -33.58
CA THR A 21 -9.95 9.92 -32.49
C THR A 21 -9.91 8.58 -31.75
N SER A 22 -11.03 7.86 -31.68
CA SER A 22 -11.14 6.52 -31.08
C SER A 22 -10.60 5.39 -31.96
N GLN A 23 -10.45 5.63 -33.28
CA GLN A 23 -9.90 4.68 -34.25
C GLN A 23 -8.42 4.93 -34.58
N ARG A 24 -7.75 5.83 -33.86
CA ARG A 24 -6.30 5.99 -33.93
C ARG A 24 -5.61 4.84 -33.19
N GLU A 25 -5.55 3.68 -33.82
CA GLU A 25 -4.61 2.64 -33.41
C GLU A 25 -3.18 3.15 -33.66
N GLY A 26 -2.42 3.32 -32.58
CA GLY A 26 -1.04 3.80 -32.62
C GLY A 26 -0.18 2.88 -33.48
N GLY A 27 0.70 3.49 -34.30
CA GLY A 27 1.61 2.76 -35.17
C GLY A 27 2.56 1.80 -34.43
N ARG A 28 3.36 1.07 -35.22
CA ARG A 28 4.37 0.07 -34.80
C ARG A 28 4.95 0.38 -33.41
N PRO A 29 4.85 -0.53 -32.42
CA PRO A 29 5.41 -0.30 -31.09
C PRO A 29 6.88 0.07 -31.25
N GLY A 30 7.24 1.30 -30.89
CA GLY A 30 8.60 1.76 -31.01
C GLY A 30 9.51 0.80 -30.27
N THR A 31 10.70 0.51 -30.81
CA THR A 31 11.77 -0.27 -30.19
C THR A 31 12.03 0.13 -28.72
N VAL A 32 11.64 1.35 -28.35
CA VAL A 32 11.64 1.88 -26.97
C VAL A 32 10.67 1.14 -26.05
N THR A 33 9.44 0.83 -26.47
CA THR A 33 8.42 0.15 -25.65
C THR A 33 8.78 -1.31 -25.39
N SER A 34 9.32 -2.01 -26.39
CA SER A 34 9.80 -3.38 -26.22
C SER A 34 11.01 -3.43 -25.27
N LEU A 35 11.92 -2.46 -25.39
CA LEU A 35 13.08 -2.34 -24.50
C LEU A 35 12.68 -1.99 -23.06
N GLN A 36 11.67 -1.12 -22.87
CA GLN A 36 11.10 -0.84 -21.55
C GLN A 36 10.49 -2.09 -20.91
N ARG A 37 9.72 -2.87 -21.67
CA ARG A 37 9.19 -4.17 -21.21
C ARG A 37 10.30 -5.12 -20.78
N LEU A 38 11.37 -5.21 -21.57
CA LEU A 38 12.52 -6.07 -21.25
C LEU A 38 13.22 -5.63 -19.95
N VAL A 39 13.40 -4.32 -19.76
CA VAL A 39 13.94 -3.76 -18.50
C VAL A 39 13.06 -4.15 -17.30
N VAL A 40 11.73 -4.00 -17.42
CA VAL A 40 10.78 -4.33 -16.35
C VAL A 40 10.75 -5.83 -16.07
N GLN A 41 10.80 -6.67 -17.11
CA GLN A 41 10.84 -8.13 -16.99
C GLN A 41 12.07 -8.59 -16.21
N PHE A 42 13.28 -8.16 -16.58
CA PHE A 42 14.50 -8.48 -15.85
C PHE A 42 14.45 -8.04 -14.39
N ALA A 43 13.86 -6.87 -14.15
CA ALA A 43 13.64 -6.34 -12.82
C ALA A 43 12.68 -7.20 -11.98
N THR A 44 11.63 -7.75 -12.60
CA THR A 44 10.56 -8.51 -11.92
C THR A 44 10.99 -9.95 -11.68
N GLU A 45 11.60 -10.59 -12.67
CA GLU A 45 12.10 -11.97 -12.57
C GLU A 45 13.33 -12.07 -11.68
N ASN A 46 14.12 -10.99 -11.56
CA ASN A 46 15.33 -10.96 -10.75
C ASN A 46 15.30 -9.77 -9.75
N PRO A 47 14.53 -9.87 -8.65
CA PRO A 47 14.32 -8.76 -7.71
C PRO A 47 15.61 -8.21 -7.07
N SER A 48 16.67 -9.03 -6.98
CA SER A 48 17.98 -8.65 -6.43
C SER A 48 18.84 -7.83 -7.40
N TRP A 49 18.47 -7.74 -8.68
CA TRP A 49 19.28 -7.08 -9.69
C TRP A 49 19.12 -5.55 -9.64
N GLY A 50 20.21 -4.84 -9.35
CA GLY A 50 20.29 -3.39 -9.48
C GLY A 50 20.50 -2.91 -10.91
N CYS A 51 20.37 -1.60 -11.13
CA CYS A 51 20.50 -0.99 -12.47
C CYS A 51 21.83 -1.35 -13.17
N THR A 52 22.91 -1.57 -12.41
CA THR A 52 24.20 -2.00 -12.97
C THR A 52 24.15 -3.42 -13.56
N ARG A 53 23.47 -4.36 -12.88
CA ARG A 53 23.36 -5.75 -13.32
C ARG A 53 22.42 -5.86 -14.52
N ILE A 54 21.28 -5.15 -14.46
CA ILE A 54 20.32 -5.03 -15.57
C ILE A 54 21.00 -4.43 -16.81
N ARG A 55 21.80 -3.37 -16.64
CA ARG A 55 22.60 -2.79 -17.74
C ARG A 55 23.54 -3.81 -18.38
N GLY A 56 24.24 -4.61 -17.57
CA GLY A 56 25.14 -5.64 -18.07
C GLY A 56 24.40 -6.71 -18.88
N ALA A 57 23.23 -7.15 -18.41
CA ALA A 57 22.40 -8.12 -19.11
C ALA A 57 21.87 -7.57 -20.44
N LEU A 58 21.42 -6.31 -20.47
CA LEU A 58 20.97 -5.64 -21.69
C LEU A 58 22.10 -5.46 -22.71
N ARG A 59 23.30 -5.13 -22.25
CA ARG A 59 24.48 -5.04 -23.12
C ARG A 59 24.81 -6.38 -23.78
N ASN A 60 24.66 -7.49 -23.05
CA ASN A 60 24.85 -8.83 -23.61
C ASN A 60 23.81 -9.18 -24.69
N LEU A 61 22.64 -8.53 -24.68
CA LEU A 61 21.60 -8.64 -25.69
C LEU A 61 21.73 -7.59 -26.82
N GLY A 62 22.81 -6.81 -26.85
CA GLY A 62 23.06 -5.78 -27.87
C GLY A 62 22.33 -4.45 -27.61
N HIS A 63 21.80 -4.24 -26.40
CA HIS A 63 21.12 -3.00 -26.02
C HIS A 63 22.00 -2.13 -25.12
N GLU A 64 22.28 -0.91 -25.56
CA GLU A 64 23.06 0.06 -24.79
C GLU A 64 22.14 1.07 -24.09
N LEU A 65 21.99 0.91 -22.78
CA LEU A 65 21.19 1.80 -21.93
C LEU A 65 22.01 2.34 -20.77
N GLY A 66 21.86 3.65 -20.52
CA GLY A 66 22.39 4.30 -19.33
C GLY A 66 21.72 3.81 -18.05
N ARG A 67 22.45 3.79 -16.93
CA ARG A 67 21.90 3.43 -15.61
C ARG A 67 20.72 4.34 -15.21
N ASN A 68 20.79 5.62 -15.56
CA ASN A 68 19.73 6.59 -15.30
C ASN A 68 18.48 6.31 -16.12
N THR A 69 18.63 5.89 -17.38
CA THR A 69 17.51 5.48 -18.23
C THR A 69 16.82 4.25 -17.65
N ILE A 70 17.58 3.24 -17.23
CA ILE A 70 17.04 2.05 -16.56
C ILE A 70 16.31 2.44 -15.28
N LYS A 71 16.91 3.28 -14.44
CA LYS A 71 16.28 3.78 -13.20
C LYS A 71 14.96 4.49 -13.50
N ARG A 72 14.94 5.38 -14.50
CA ARG A 72 13.74 6.12 -14.92
C ARG A 72 12.63 5.19 -15.38
N ILE A 73 12.96 4.23 -16.25
CA ILE A 73 12.00 3.22 -16.73
C ILE A 73 11.41 2.43 -15.56
N LEU A 74 12.23 2.00 -14.62
CA LEU A 74 11.77 1.26 -13.44
C LEU A 74 10.83 2.10 -12.56
N ILE A 75 11.15 3.38 -12.34
CA ILE A 75 10.28 4.30 -11.57
C ILE A 75 8.96 4.56 -12.31
N GLU A 76 9.00 4.83 -13.61
CA GLU A 76 7.81 5.04 -14.45
C GLU A 76 6.86 3.83 -14.43
N HIS A 77 7.40 2.61 -14.26
CA HIS A 77 6.63 1.38 -14.18
C HIS A 77 6.36 0.92 -12.73
N GLY A 78 6.62 1.76 -11.73
CA GLY A 78 6.32 1.48 -10.32
C GLY A 78 7.20 0.40 -9.68
N VAL A 79 8.37 0.12 -10.25
CA VAL A 79 9.25 -0.96 -9.80
C VAL A 79 10.47 -0.36 -9.09
N ASP A 80 10.57 -0.47 -7.77
CA ASP A 80 11.64 0.19 -6.99
C ASP A 80 13.07 -0.20 -7.42
N PRO A 81 14.06 0.69 -7.49
CA PRO A 81 15.44 0.26 -7.79
C PRO A 81 16.02 -0.62 -6.67
N ALA A 82 16.67 -1.75 -6.99
CA ALA A 82 17.46 -2.48 -6.00
C ALA A 82 18.62 -1.58 -5.48
N PRO A 83 18.96 -1.60 -4.18
CA PRO A 83 18.67 -2.62 -3.18
C PRO A 83 17.39 -2.38 -2.36
N LYS A 84 16.52 -1.43 -2.73
CA LYS A 84 15.27 -1.16 -1.99
C LYS A 84 14.20 -2.24 -2.23
N ARG A 85 14.29 -3.00 -3.33
CA ARG A 85 13.50 -4.23 -3.52
C ARG A 85 13.92 -5.30 -2.53
N GLY A 86 12.98 -5.73 -1.70
CA GLY A 86 13.20 -6.78 -0.70
C GLY A 86 13.87 -6.33 0.60
N LYS A 87 14.26 -5.05 0.75
CA LYS A 87 14.79 -4.53 2.04
C LYS A 87 13.72 -4.03 2.99
N THR A 88 12.53 -3.73 2.50
CA THR A 88 11.38 -3.39 3.34
C THR A 88 10.37 -4.50 3.14
N MET A 89 10.18 -5.34 4.16
CA MET A 89 8.99 -6.17 4.21
C MET A 89 7.80 -5.21 4.15
N PRO A 90 6.91 -5.30 3.15
CA PRO A 90 5.73 -4.46 3.12
C PRO A 90 5.01 -4.60 4.45
N TRP A 91 4.61 -3.50 5.09
CA TRP A 91 3.93 -3.53 6.38
C TRP A 91 2.75 -4.51 6.40
N LYS A 92 2.06 -4.63 5.26
CA LYS A 92 1.00 -5.63 5.05
C LYS A 92 1.50 -7.08 5.16
N THR A 93 2.66 -7.40 4.58
CA THR A 93 3.27 -8.73 4.67
C THR A 93 3.78 -9.02 6.08
N PHE A 94 4.38 -8.03 6.73
CA PHE A 94 4.79 -8.13 8.14
C PHE A 94 3.59 -8.38 9.05
N LEU A 95 2.53 -7.58 8.94
CA LEU A 95 1.32 -7.80 9.72
C LEU A 95 0.70 -9.16 9.39
N LYS A 96 0.65 -9.56 8.12
CA LYS A 96 0.10 -10.87 7.72
C LYS A 96 0.86 -12.05 8.33
N SER A 97 2.19 -11.98 8.42
CA SER A 97 2.97 -13.07 9.02
C SER A 97 2.90 -13.09 10.54
N HIS A 98 2.50 -11.98 11.17
CA HIS A 98 2.50 -11.85 12.63
C HIS A 98 1.10 -11.71 13.25
N PHE A 99 0.02 -11.70 12.46
CA PHE A 99 -1.34 -11.52 12.99
C PHE A 99 -1.70 -12.53 14.08
N GLY A 100 -1.30 -13.80 13.94
CA GLY A 100 -1.58 -14.86 14.93
C GLY A 100 -0.62 -14.91 16.13
N VAL A 101 0.34 -13.98 16.23
CA VAL A 101 1.31 -13.92 17.34
C VAL A 101 1.43 -12.52 17.96
N ILE A 102 0.73 -11.51 17.42
CA ILE A 102 0.74 -10.13 17.92
C ILE A 102 -0.66 -9.77 18.41
N ALA A 103 -0.72 -9.35 19.67
CA ALA A 103 -1.85 -8.62 20.21
C ALA A 103 -1.48 -7.13 20.35
N ALA A 104 -2.47 -6.25 20.15
CA ALA A 104 -2.36 -4.83 20.48
C ALA A 104 -3.06 -4.55 21.81
N THR A 105 -2.64 -3.50 22.50
CA THR A 105 -3.21 -3.16 23.80
C THR A 105 -3.26 -1.66 23.99
N ASP A 106 -4.32 -1.18 24.64
CA ASP A 106 -4.53 0.24 24.90
C ASP A 106 -5.49 0.43 26.10
N PHE A 107 -5.69 1.69 26.51
CA PHE A 107 -6.60 2.07 27.59
C PHE A 107 -7.75 2.94 27.06
N PHE A 108 -8.95 2.75 27.60
CA PHE A 108 -10.04 3.71 27.44
C PHE A 108 -10.71 4.01 28.78
N THR A 109 -11.54 5.05 28.82
CA THR A 109 -12.24 5.46 30.04
C THR A 109 -13.74 5.27 29.90
N VAL A 110 -14.38 4.83 30.98
CA VAL A 110 -15.83 4.71 31.10
C VAL A 110 -16.28 5.45 32.35
N GLU A 111 -17.34 6.24 32.21
CA GLU A 111 -18.00 6.89 33.33
C GLU A 111 -19.11 5.99 33.84
N VAL A 112 -19.07 5.63 35.13
CA VAL A 112 -20.07 4.76 35.77
C VAL A 112 -20.81 5.57 36.82
N LEU A 113 -22.14 5.64 36.68
CA LEU A 113 -22.99 6.28 37.69
C LEU A 113 -23.11 5.35 38.91
N THR A 114 -22.75 5.87 40.08
CA THR A 114 -22.87 5.16 41.36
C THR A 114 -23.74 5.98 42.32
N PHE A 115 -24.17 5.38 43.44
CA PHE A 115 -24.91 6.09 44.49
C PHE A 115 -24.16 7.31 45.07
N GLY A 116 -22.82 7.34 44.96
CA GLY A 116 -21.99 8.46 45.39
C GLY A 116 -21.64 9.47 44.28
N GLY A 117 -22.22 9.34 43.09
CA GLY A 117 -21.94 10.21 41.93
C GLY A 117 -21.30 9.47 40.76
N LEU A 118 -20.85 10.25 39.76
CA LEU A 118 -20.19 9.74 38.56
C LEU A 118 -18.74 9.37 38.87
N VAL A 119 -18.35 8.13 38.55
CA VAL A 119 -17.01 7.62 38.80
C VAL A 119 -16.38 7.15 37.49
N ARG A 120 -15.23 7.74 37.15
CA ARG A 120 -14.43 7.33 35.99
C ARG A 120 -13.61 6.08 36.31
N TYR A 121 -13.70 5.09 35.43
CA TYR A 121 -12.81 3.94 35.40
C TYR A 121 -11.97 3.95 34.14
N VAL A 122 -10.71 3.56 34.29
CA VAL A 122 -9.80 3.23 33.20
C VAL A 122 -9.89 1.72 32.97
N VAL A 123 -10.16 1.35 31.72
CA VAL A 123 -10.24 -0.03 31.26
C VAL A 123 -9.02 -0.32 30.41
N TRP A 124 -8.28 -1.37 30.79
CA TRP A 124 -7.21 -1.92 29.98
C TRP A 124 -7.72 -3.09 29.18
N PHE A 125 -7.55 -3.03 27.85
CA PHE A 125 -7.92 -4.13 26.97
C PHE A 125 -6.75 -4.59 26.10
N VAL A 126 -6.83 -5.84 25.69
CA VAL A 126 -5.93 -6.49 24.74
C VAL A 126 -6.78 -6.98 23.59
N ILE A 127 -6.38 -6.70 22.35
CA ILE A 127 -7.04 -7.17 21.14
C ILE A 127 -6.10 -8.07 20.36
N ASP A 128 -6.55 -9.29 20.09
CA ASP A 128 -5.88 -10.16 19.12
C ASP A 128 -6.11 -9.60 17.71
N LEU A 129 -5.03 -9.33 16.98
CA LEU A 129 -5.11 -8.67 15.69
C LEU A 129 -5.61 -9.59 14.58
N GLU A 130 -5.43 -10.92 14.72
CA GLU A 130 -5.97 -11.92 13.79
C GLU A 130 -7.47 -12.08 13.92
N SER A 131 -7.94 -12.50 15.10
CA SER A 131 -9.36 -12.81 15.33
C SER A 131 -10.23 -11.59 15.62
N ARG A 132 -9.61 -10.42 15.85
CA ARG A 132 -10.27 -9.19 16.33
C ARG A 132 -11.02 -9.36 17.64
N ARG A 133 -10.69 -10.39 18.43
CA ARG A 133 -11.28 -10.62 19.75
C ARG A 133 -10.63 -9.70 20.78
N VAL A 134 -11.47 -8.99 21.52
CA VAL A 134 -11.06 -8.10 22.60
C VAL A 134 -11.21 -8.82 23.93
N HIS A 135 -10.18 -8.74 24.77
CA HIS A 135 -10.17 -9.20 26.15
C HIS A 135 -9.95 -8.01 27.06
N ILE A 136 -10.79 -7.88 28.09
CA ILE A 136 -10.58 -6.86 29.13
C ILE A 136 -9.58 -7.44 30.14
N ALA A 137 -8.39 -6.86 30.18
CA ALA A 137 -7.32 -7.28 31.07
C ALA A 137 -7.54 -6.78 32.51
N GLY A 138 -8.12 -5.58 32.66
CA GLY A 138 -8.44 -5.05 33.98
C GLY A 138 -9.19 -3.72 33.95
N LEU A 139 -9.78 -3.38 35.10
CA LEU A 139 -10.53 -2.15 35.32
C LEU A 139 -10.11 -1.52 36.65
N ILE A 140 -9.72 -0.23 36.62
CA ILE A 140 -9.24 0.49 37.80
C ILE A 140 -9.61 1.98 37.74
N ARG A 141 -9.81 2.64 38.89
CA ARG A 141 -10.11 4.08 38.95
C ARG A 141 -8.86 4.95 38.72
N HIS A 142 -7.74 4.54 39.31
CA HIS A 142 -6.46 5.23 39.23
C HIS A 142 -5.37 4.21 38.83
N PRO A 143 -5.02 4.12 37.54
CA PRO A 143 -3.97 3.23 37.09
C PRO A 143 -2.64 3.64 37.71
N HIS A 144 -1.90 2.65 38.21
CA HIS A 144 -0.58 2.81 38.81
C HIS A 144 0.29 1.64 38.41
N ASP A 145 1.61 1.86 38.38
CA ASP A 145 2.57 0.95 37.74
C ASP A 145 2.49 -0.49 38.27
N ALA A 146 2.33 -0.66 39.59
CA ALA A 146 2.24 -1.99 40.20
C ALA A 146 1.02 -2.79 39.69
N TRP A 147 -0.12 -2.13 39.52
CA TRP A 147 -1.32 -2.77 38.96
C TRP A 147 -1.15 -3.11 37.48
N ILE A 148 -0.52 -2.22 36.70
CA ILE A 148 -0.23 -2.49 35.28
C ILE A 148 0.69 -3.72 35.15
N GLN A 149 1.75 -3.80 35.97
CA GLN A 149 2.62 -4.97 35.95
C GLN A 149 1.90 -6.26 36.36
N GLN A 150 0.99 -6.19 37.34
CA GLN A 150 0.23 -7.35 37.78
C GLN A 150 -0.74 -7.85 36.71
N VAL A 151 -1.47 -6.93 36.06
CA VAL A 151 -2.43 -7.28 35.02
C VAL A 151 -1.72 -7.77 33.74
N ALA A 152 -0.56 -7.21 33.38
CA ALA A 152 0.28 -7.74 32.29
C ALA A 152 0.63 -9.22 32.52
N ARG A 153 1.06 -9.58 33.74
CA ARG A 153 1.41 -10.97 34.10
C ARG A 153 0.21 -11.92 34.02
N GLN A 154 -1.00 -11.44 34.28
CA GLN A 154 -2.21 -12.27 34.25
C GLN A 154 -2.80 -12.39 32.83
N ALA A 155 -2.65 -11.37 32.00
CA ALA A 155 -3.22 -11.30 30.66
C ALA A 155 -2.39 -12.03 29.59
N LEU A 156 -1.09 -12.21 29.83
CA LEU A 156 -0.20 -12.98 28.98
C LEU A 156 -0.03 -14.38 29.60
N PRO A 157 -0.52 -15.46 28.97
CA PRO A 157 -0.12 -16.80 29.38
C PRO A 157 1.40 -16.94 29.22
N ASP A 158 2.08 -17.52 30.21
CA ASP A 158 3.52 -17.80 30.15
C ASP A 158 3.86 -18.60 28.86
N PRO A 159 5.03 -18.35 28.25
CA PRO A 159 5.44 -18.95 26.98
C PRO A 159 5.54 -20.49 27.02
#